data_AF-A0A1S1R3P9-F1
#
_entry.id   AF-A0A1S1R3P9-F1
#
_cell.length_a   1.000
_cell.length_b   1.000
_cell.length_c   1.000
_cell.angle_alpha   90.00
_cell.angle_beta   90.00
_cell.angle_gamma   90.00
#
_symmetry.space_group_name_H-M   'P 1'
#
loop_
_entity.id
_entity.type
_entity.pdbx_description
1 polymer ?
#
loop_
_entity_poly.entity_id
_entity_poly.type
_entity_poly.pdbx_seq_one_letter_code
_entity_poly.pdbx_strand_id
1 'polypeptide(L)'
;MSASDGTVRGTPEAVTAVAGLGALVNGPLLRKFDDLRRHANVLTDPDNWDGRTATDFRSTVWPSYERALTDLHAQLGRLRTRLGEIQDDIQSAG
;
A
#
# COMPACT_ATOMS: atom_id res chain seq x y z
N MET A 1 -37.20 21.54 12.05
CA MET A 1 -36.12 20.54 12.02
C MET A 1 -36.12 19.91 10.64
N SER A 2 -35.41 20.48 9.67
CA SER A 2 -35.24 19.86 8.35
C SER A 2 -33.98 19.00 8.41
N ALA A 3 -34.18 17.69 8.32
CA ALA A 3 -33.09 16.76 8.06
C ALA A 3 -32.51 17.11 6.68
N SER A 4 -31.35 17.75 6.66
CA SER A 4 -30.49 17.75 5.49
C SER A 4 -30.00 16.31 5.34
N ASP A 5 -30.80 15.49 4.68
CA ASP A 5 -30.44 14.16 4.25
C ASP A 5 -29.15 14.31 3.44
N GLY A 6 -28.04 13.89 4.03
CA GLY A 6 -26.70 14.10 3.50
C GLY A 6 -26.49 13.26 2.26
N THR A 7 -27.10 13.64 1.15
CA THR A 7 -26.87 13.05 -0.16
C THR A 7 -25.39 13.26 -0.46
N VAL A 8 -24.65 12.16 -0.58
CA VAL A 8 -23.27 12.16 -1.08
C VAL A 8 -23.29 12.99 -2.37
N ARG A 9 -22.56 14.11 -2.39
CA ARG A 9 -22.41 14.88 -3.63
C ARG A 9 -21.16 14.35 -4.31
N GLY A 10 -21.32 13.54 -5.35
CA GLY A 10 -20.22 13.18 -6.22
C GLY A 10 -19.71 14.43 -6.93
N THR A 11 -18.63 15.05 -6.44
CA THR A 11 -18.01 16.18 -7.14
C THR A 11 -16.91 15.69 -8.09
N PRO A 12 -16.60 16.41 -9.17
CA PRO A 12 -15.47 16.07 -10.05
C PRO A 12 -14.14 15.95 -9.29
N GLU A 13 -13.96 16.74 -8.22
CA GLU A 13 -12.79 16.67 -7.35
C GLU A 13 -12.73 15.34 -6.57
N ALA A 14 -13.86 14.85 -6.06
CA ALA A 14 -13.94 13.58 -5.36
C ALA A 14 -13.62 12.40 -6.29
N VAL A 15 -14.14 12.42 -7.52
CA VAL A 15 -13.83 11.44 -8.57
C VAL A 15 -12.33 11.45 -8.89
N THR A 16 -11.75 12.64 -9.03
CA THR A 16 -10.31 12.79 -9.33
C THR A 16 -9.44 12.30 -8.18
N ALA A 17 -9.82 12.61 -6.93
CA ALA A 17 -9.07 12.23 -5.74
C ALA A 17 -9.08 10.70 -5.51
N VAL A 18 -10.25 10.04 -5.64
CA VAL A 18 -10.34 8.58 -5.47
C VAL A 18 -9.55 7.84 -6.56
N ALA A 19 -9.63 8.30 -7.81
CA ALA A 19 -8.86 7.73 -8.91
C ALA A 19 -7.35 7.92 -8.71
N GLY A 20 -6.91 9.11 -8.28
CA GLY A 20 -5.52 9.41 -8.00
C GLY A 20 -4.96 8.55 -6.87
N LEU A 21 -5.70 8.40 -5.77
CA LEU A 21 -5.30 7.55 -4.65
C LEU A 21 -5.26 6.07 -5.06
N GLY A 22 -6.27 5.61 -5.83
CA GLY A 22 -6.28 4.27 -6.39
C GLY A 22 -5.05 3.98 -7.25
N ALA A 23 -4.67 4.90 -8.13
CA ALA A 23 -3.49 4.75 -8.99
C ALA A 23 -2.17 4.62 -8.20
N LEU A 24 -2.02 5.40 -7.12
CA LEU A 24 -0.84 5.33 -6.23
C LEU A 24 -0.75 3.97 -5.52
N VAL A 25 -1.88 3.52 -4.96
CA VAL A 25 -1.97 2.26 -4.20
C VAL A 25 -1.87 1.03 -5.13
N ASN A 26 -2.30 1.13 -6.39
CA ASN A 26 -2.33 0.01 -7.33
C ASN A 26 -1.02 -0.26 -8.07
N GLY A 27 -0.07 0.69 -8.10
CA GLY A 27 1.10 0.58 -8.97
C GLY A 27 2.41 1.01 -8.32
N PRO A 28 2.69 2.32 -8.21
CA PRO A 28 4.00 2.81 -7.80
C PRO A 28 4.42 2.32 -6.41
N LEU A 29 3.50 2.30 -5.45
CA LEU A 29 3.81 1.91 -4.08
C LEU A 29 4.07 0.40 -3.95
N LEU A 30 3.27 -0.43 -4.64
CA LEU A 30 3.47 -1.87 -4.68
C LEU A 30 4.85 -2.24 -5.26
N ARG A 31 5.20 -1.65 -6.40
CA ARG A 31 6.51 -1.86 -7.02
C ARG A 31 7.66 -1.47 -6.09
N LYS A 32 7.49 -0.44 -5.26
CA LYS A 32 8.54 -0.03 -4.29
C LYS A 32 8.75 -1.04 -3.17
N PHE A 33 7.71 -1.79 -2.76
CA PHE A 33 7.90 -2.90 -1.82
C PHE A 33 8.65 -4.06 -2.44
N ASP A 34 8.35 -4.39 -3.68
CA ASP A 34 9.06 -5.44 -4.42
C ASP A 34 10.52 -5.04 -4.65
N ASP A 35 10.78 -3.77 -4.99
CA ASP A 35 12.13 -3.21 -5.08
C ASP A 35 12.88 -3.36 -3.74
N LEU A 36 12.25 -2.98 -2.61
CA LEU A 36 12.86 -3.12 -1.28
C LEU A 36 13.25 -4.58 -0.97
N ARG A 37 12.34 -5.52 -1.19
CA ARG A 37 12.60 -6.95 -0.98
C ARG A 37 13.72 -7.45 -1.87
N ARG A 38 13.75 -7.04 -3.15
CA ARG A 38 14.81 -7.42 -4.08
C ARG A 38 16.19 -6.99 -3.59
N HIS A 39 16.34 -5.77 -3.09
CA HIS A 39 17.63 -5.31 -2.55
C HIS A 39 17.99 -6.02 -1.24
N ALA A 40 17.01 -6.25 -0.37
CA ALA A 40 17.23 -7.00 0.86
C ALA A 40 17.68 -8.44 0.58
N ASN A 41 17.11 -9.11 -0.43
CA ASN A 41 17.50 -10.46 -0.81
C ASN A 41 18.99 -10.57 -1.15
N VAL A 42 19.56 -9.56 -1.82
CA VAL A 42 21.01 -9.49 -2.09
C VAL A 42 21.80 -9.42 -0.78
N LEU A 43 21.32 -8.67 0.22
CA LEU A 43 22.00 -8.52 1.51
C LEU A 43 21.79 -9.71 2.46
N THR A 44 20.71 -10.48 2.29
CA THR A 44 20.46 -11.69 3.09
C THR A 44 21.20 -12.92 2.57
N ASP A 45 21.68 -12.87 1.33
CA ASP A 45 22.44 -13.95 0.71
C ASP A 45 23.89 -13.98 1.25
N PRO A 46 24.31 -15.07 1.92
CA PRO A 46 25.65 -15.18 2.47
C PRO A 46 26.76 -15.19 1.40
N ASP A 47 26.45 -15.55 0.15
CA ASP A 47 27.43 -15.51 -0.94
C ASP A 47 27.75 -14.06 -1.37
N ASN A 48 26.83 -13.11 -1.10
CA ASN A 48 26.99 -11.70 -1.41
C ASN A 48 27.50 -10.87 -0.22
N TRP A 49 27.08 -11.21 1.01
CA TRP A 49 27.53 -10.52 2.22
C TRP A 49 27.54 -11.44 3.45
N ASP A 50 28.73 -11.62 4.05
CA ASP A 50 28.92 -12.43 5.25
C ASP A 50 29.66 -11.74 6.40
N GLY A 51 29.58 -12.33 7.59
CA GLY A 51 30.14 -11.85 8.85
C GLY A 51 29.09 -11.63 9.93
N ARG A 52 29.53 -11.31 11.14
CA ARG A 52 28.65 -11.19 12.32
C ARG A 52 27.47 -10.24 12.10
N THR A 53 27.72 -9.07 11.50
CA THR A 53 26.67 -8.07 11.23
C THR A 53 25.71 -8.52 10.14
N ALA A 54 26.20 -9.23 9.12
CA ALA A 54 25.36 -9.81 8.07
C ALA A 54 24.43 -10.88 8.65
N THR A 55 24.94 -11.70 9.58
CA THR A 55 24.14 -12.68 10.33
C THR A 55 23.03 -12.03 11.14
N ASP A 56 23.33 -10.96 11.88
CA ASP A 56 22.30 -10.24 12.64
C ASP A 56 21.26 -9.58 11.72
N PHE A 57 21.71 -9.03 10.58
CA PHE A 57 20.80 -8.47 9.59
C PHE A 57 19.80 -9.51 9.07
N ARG A 58 20.29 -10.69 8.64
CA ARG A 58 19.45 -11.76 8.09
C ARG A 58 18.59 -12.46 9.15
N SER A 59 19.03 -12.56 10.40
CA SER A 59 18.29 -13.23 11.46
C SER A 59 17.29 -12.35 12.20
N THR A 60 17.60 -11.06 12.32
CA THR A 60 16.93 -10.16 13.26
C THR A 60 16.34 -8.95 12.56
N VAL A 61 17.21 -8.19 11.88
CA VAL A 61 16.85 -6.86 11.37
C VAL A 61 15.84 -6.99 10.23
N TRP A 62 16.22 -7.64 9.13
CA TRP A 62 15.38 -7.74 7.93
C TRP A 62 14.05 -8.45 8.19
N PRO A 63 13.99 -9.63 8.86
CA PRO A 63 12.71 -10.29 9.13
C PRO A 63 11.72 -9.43 9.94
N SER A 64 12.19 -8.51 10.79
CA SER A 64 11.30 -7.62 11.54
C SER A 64 10.61 -6.60 10.62
N TYR A 65 11.36 -6.01 9.68
CA TYR A 65 10.83 -5.06 8.71
C TYR A 65 10.01 -5.75 7.63
N GLU A 66 10.41 -6.93 7.16
CA GLU A 66 9.69 -7.68 6.13
C GLU A 66 8.26 -8.02 6.55
N ARG A 67 8.04 -8.36 7.84
CA ARG A 67 6.69 -8.54 8.39
C ARG A 67 5.87 -7.26 8.29
N ALA A 68 6.41 -6.13 8.73
CA ALA A 68 5.73 -4.84 8.65
C ALA A 68 5.40 -4.43 7.20
N LEU A 69 6.32 -4.66 6.25
CA LEU A 69 6.09 -4.43 4.82
C LEU A 69 5.01 -5.35 4.26
N THR A 70 4.95 -6.59 4.71
CA THR A 70 3.93 -7.56 4.32
C THR A 70 2.54 -7.17 4.84
N ASP A 71 2.45 -6.75 6.10
CA ASP A 71 1.20 -6.28 6.69
C ASP A 71 0.70 -5.00 6.01
N LEU A 72 1.61 -4.07 5.70
CA LEU A 72 1.29 -2.85 4.97
C LEU A 72 0.81 -3.18 3.54
N HIS A 73 1.47 -4.11 2.85
CA HIS A 73 1.05 -4.56 1.53
C HIS A 73 -0.40 -5.12 1.57
N ALA A 74 -0.71 -5.96 2.57
CA ALA A 74 -2.06 -6.48 2.75
C ALA A 74 -3.08 -5.37 3.07
N GLN A 75 -2.72 -4.39 3.88
CA GLN A 75 -3.56 -3.22 4.19
C GLN A 75 -3.86 -2.39 2.94
N LEU A 76 -2.86 -2.15 2.10
CA LEU A 76 -3.02 -1.45 0.83
C LEU A 76 -3.90 -2.21 -0.15
N GLY A 77 -3.81 -3.55 -0.16
CA GLY A 77 -4.74 -4.41 -0.91
C GLY A 77 -6.20 -4.23 -0.47
N ARG A 78 -6.45 -4.12 0.85
CA ARG A 78 -7.79 -3.83 1.39
C ARG A 78 -8.25 -2.41 1.06
N LEU A 79 -7.35 -1.43 1.18
CA LEU A 79 -7.63 -0.04 0.82
C LEU A 79 -8.04 0.07 -0.65
N ARG A 80 -7.34 -0.63 -1.56
CA ARG A 80 -7.71 -0.69 -2.98
C ARG A 80 -9.15 -1.16 -3.18
N THR A 81 -9.54 -2.27 -2.56
CA THR A 81 -10.91 -2.78 -2.69
C THR A 81 -11.92 -1.74 -2.22
N ARG A 82 -11.66 -1.11 -1.06
CA ARG A 82 -12.52 -0.07 -0.51
C ARG A 82 -12.60 1.18 -1.40
N LEU A 83 -11.51 1.56 -2.06
CA LEU A 83 -11.49 2.68 -3.00
C LEU A 83 -12.34 2.40 -4.25
N GLY A 84 -12.40 1.15 -4.70
CA GLY A 84 -13.34 0.75 -5.76
C GLY A 84 -14.79 0.99 -5.37
N GLU A 85 -15.20 0.51 -4.19
CA GLU A 85 -16.54 0.74 -3.65
C GLU A 85 -16.87 2.23 -3.52
N ILE A 86 -15.93 3.02 -2.97
CA ILE A 86 -16.10 4.47 -2.83
C ILE A 86 -16.24 5.16 -4.20
N GLN A 87 -15.49 4.72 -5.20
CA GLN A 87 -15.59 5.27 -6.54
C GLN A 87 -16.97 5.01 -7.16
N ASP A 88 -17.50 3.79 -7.01
CA ASP A 88 -18.83 3.42 -7.50
C ASP A 88 -19.93 4.24 -6.80
N ASP A 89 -19.81 4.46 -5.49
CA ASP A 89 -20.72 5.29 -4.69
C ASP A 89 -20.69 6.76 -5.16
N ILE A 90 -19.50 7.34 -5.37
CA ILE A 90 -19.33 8.72 -5.84
C ILE A 90 -19.96 8.90 -7.22
N GLN A 91 -19.75 7.95 -8.13
CA GLN A 91 -20.28 8.01 -9.50
C GLN A 91 -21.80 7.82 -9.56
N SER A 92 -22.37 7.02 -8.64
CA SER A 92 -23.82 6.80 -8.57
C SER A 92 -24.58 7.99 -7.95
N ALA A 93 -23.88 8.86 -7.22
CA ALA A 93 -24.47 9.98 -6.51
C ALA A 93 -24.32 11.35 -7.22
N GLY A 94 -23.54 11.40 -8.31
CA GLY A 94 -23.42 12.57 -9.20
C GLY A 94 -24.37 12.50 -10.39
#